data_AF-A0A7C5LUB3-F1
#
_entry.id   AF-A0A7C5LUB3-F1
#
_cell.length_a   1.000
_cell.length_b   1.000
_cell.length_c   1.000
_cell.angle_alpha   90.00
_cell.angle_beta   90.00
_cell.angle_gamma   90.00
#
_symmetry.space_group_name_H-M   'P 1'
#
loop_
_entity.id
_entity.type
_entity.pdbx_description
1 polymer ?
#
loop_
_entity_poly.entity_id
_entity_poly.type
_entity_poly.pdbx_seq_one_letter_code
_entity_poly.pdbx_strand_id
1 'polypeptide(L)'
;MDAVYKQFEKKWLSRRAFFIHIIIPWIVISVLSYLIAVSGSDDSHAQFRRLLLVLFFSVYFLIVRIAMFIMAMNVHEQLKRKYKDAYAKRLEKQAGFGFIALKLGATLARIKRDLAHENGAYDEPTRRL
;
A
#
# COMPACT_ATOMS: atom_id res chain seq x y z
N MET A 1 -11.60 -14.76 -16.45
CA MET A 1 -10.43 -14.41 -15.60
C MET A 1 -9.85 -13.03 -15.91
N ASP A 2 -9.64 -12.63 -17.18
CA ASP A 2 -9.03 -11.31 -17.48
C ASP A 2 -9.87 -10.09 -17.04
N ALA A 3 -11.19 -10.23 -17.00
CA ALA A 3 -12.09 -9.19 -16.49
C ALA A 3 -11.90 -8.93 -14.98
N VAL A 4 -11.61 -9.97 -14.20
CA VAL A 4 -11.37 -9.89 -12.74
C VAL A 4 -10.05 -9.16 -12.47
N TYR A 5 -9.01 -9.49 -13.24
CA TYR A 5 -7.72 -8.79 -13.18
C TYR A 5 -7.86 -7.31 -13.55
N LYS A 6 -8.54 -7.00 -14.66
CA LYS A 6 -8.74 -5.61 -15.09
C LYS A 6 -9.57 -4.80 -14.08
N GLN A 7 -10.60 -5.40 -13.48
CA GLN A 7 -11.38 -4.72 -12.43
C GLN A 7 -10.53 -4.45 -11.18
N PHE A 8 -9.73 -5.43 -10.75
CA PHE A 8 -8.85 -5.27 -9.61
C PHE A 8 -7.77 -4.21 -9.87
N GLU A 9 -7.11 -4.27 -11.03
CA GLU A 9 -6.13 -3.28 -11.45
C GLU A 9 -6.74 -1.87 -11.46
N LYS A 10 -7.95 -1.72 -12.03
CA LYS A 10 -8.62 -0.41 -12.12
C LYS A 10 -9.06 0.15 -10.77
N LYS A 11 -9.55 -0.70 -9.85
CA LYS A 11 -10.02 -0.28 -8.52
C LYS A 11 -8.87 -0.01 -7.55
N TRP A 12 -7.80 -0.79 -7.63
CA TRP A 12 -6.85 -0.89 -6.51
C TRP A 12 -5.38 -0.67 -6.88
N LEU A 13 -4.96 -1.06 -8.08
CA LEU A 13 -3.58 -0.82 -8.58
C LEU A 13 -3.53 0.33 -9.58
N SER A 14 -4.62 1.07 -9.73
CA SER A 14 -4.66 2.26 -10.58
C SER A 14 -3.89 3.37 -9.88
N ARG A 15 -2.99 4.03 -10.62
CA ARG A 15 -2.30 5.23 -10.14
C ARG A 15 -3.31 6.26 -9.61
N ARG A 16 -4.48 6.39 -10.25
CA ARG A 16 -5.54 7.31 -9.78
C ARG A 16 -6.10 6.92 -8.41
N ALA A 17 -6.34 5.64 -8.17
CA ALA A 17 -6.82 5.15 -6.88
C ALA A 17 -5.77 5.36 -5.78
N PHE A 18 -4.48 5.16 -6.11
CA PHE A 18 -3.36 5.46 -5.21
C PHE A 18 -3.33 6.95 -4.82
N PHE A 19 -3.41 7.85 -5.79
CA PHE A 19 -3.46 9.29 -5.52
C PHE A 19 -4.67 9.67 -4.66
N ILE A 20 -5.86 9.19 -5.00
CA ILE A 20 -7.10 9.56 -4.31
C ILE A 20 -7.16 9.01 -2.88
N HIS A 21 -6.72 7.77 -2.64
CA HIS A 21 -6.86 7.14 -1.33
C HIS A 21 -5.66 7.31 -0.40
N ILE A 22 -4.49 7.68 -0.92
CA ILE A 22 -3.27 7.79 -0.10
C ILE A 22 -2.73 9.22 -0.12
N ILE A 23 -2.62 9.86 -1.29
CA ILE A 23 -2.01 11.19 -1.39
C ILE A 23 -2.99 12.27 -0.92
N ILE A 24 -4.24 12.26 -1.38
CA ILE A 24 -5.23 13.29 -0.98
C ILE A 24 -5.45 13.32 0.54
N PRO A 25 -5.74 12.20 1.22
CA PRO A 25 -5.96 12.22 2.67
C PRO A 25 -4.70 12.64 3.43
N TRP A 26 -3.52 12.24 2.93
CA TRP A 26 -2.25 12.62 3.54
C TRP A 26 -1.96 14.12 3.43
N ILE A 27 -2.21 14.72 2.27
CA ILE A 27 -2.10 16.18 2.08
C ILE A 27 -3.06 16.90 3.03
N VAL A 28 -4.31 16.45 3.13
CA VAL A 28 -5.30 17.04 4.05
C VAL A 28 -4.82 16.97 5.50
N ILE A 29 -4.33 15.81 5.96
CA ILE A 29 -3.79 15.66 7.32
C ILE A 29 -2.58 16.55 7.55
N SER A 30 -1.69 16.68 6.55
CA SER A 30 -0.47 17.48 6.65
C SER A 30 -0.80 18.98 6.75
N VAL A 31 -1.76 19.45 5.94
CA VAL A 31 -2.25 20.83 5.98
C VAL A 31 -2.95 21.13 7.31
N LEU A 32 -3.83 20.23 7.78
CA LEU A 32 -4.50 20.39 9.08
C LEU A 32 -3.49 20.42 10.24
N SER A 33 -2.50 19.52 10.22
CA SER A 33 -1.45 19.49 11.24
C SER A 33 -0.63 20.78 11.26
N TYR A 34 -0.33 21.34 10.07
CA TYR A 34 0.33 22.63 9.96
C TYR A 34 -0.53 23.78 10.50
N LEU A 35 -1.81 23.85 10.12
CA LEU A 35 -2.72 24.92 10.59
C LEU A 35 -2.88 24.90 12.13
N ILE A 36 -3.04 23.70 12.72
CA ILE A 36 -3.08 23.54 14.18
C ILE A 36 -1.75 23.98 14.81
N ALA A 37 -0.62 23.62 14.21
CA ALA A 37 0.71 23.96 14.71
C ALA A 37 1.05 25.45 14.60
N VAL A 38 0.42 26.20 13.71
CA VAL A 38 0.64 27.65 13.51
C VAL A 38 -0.33 28.50 14.33
N SER A 39 -1.53 28.00 14.65
CA SER A 39 -2.58 28.75 15.36
C SER A 39 -2.25 29.24 16.78
N GLY A 40 -1.08 28.94 17.33
CA GLY A 40 -0.72 29.28 18.72
C GLY A 40 0.72 29.73 18.93
N SER A 41 1.43 30.15 17.89
CA SER A 41 2.82 30.64 18.03
C SER A 41 3.05 31.90 17.22
N ASP A 42 3.41 33.01 17.87
CA ASP A 42 3.87 34.25 17.22
C ASP A 42 5.36 34.21 16.84
N ASP A 43 6.08 33.18 17.27
CA ASP A 43 7.51 33.01 16.97
C ASP A 43 7.74 32.39 15.58
N SER A 44 8.21 33.23 14.65
CA SER A 44 8.50 32.86 13.25
C SER A 44 9.57 31.76 13.14
N HIS A 45 10.52 31.68 14.07
CA HIS A 45 11.53 30.60 14.10
C HIS A 45 10.95 29.27 14.57
N ALA A 46 9.97 29.28 15.46
CA ALA A 46 9.24 28.07 15.84
C ALA A 46 8.36 27.56 14.70
N GLN A 47 7.68 28.46 13.98
CA GLN A 47 6.86 28.12 12.81
C GLN A 47 7.70 27.49 11.69
N PHE A 48 8.86 28.07 11.36
CA PHE A 48 9.74 27.54 10.30
C PHE A 48 10.26 26.12 10.62
N ARG A 49 10.66 25.88 11.88
CA ARG A 49 11.09 24.53 12.32
C ARG A 49 9.96 23.50 12.25
N ARG A 50 8.74 23.89 12.64
CA ARG A 50 7.54 23.04 12.53
C ARG A 50 7.21 22.73 11.08
N LEU A 51 7.30 23.72 10.19
CA LEU A 51 7.11 23.53 8.75
C LEU A 51 8.11 22.52 8.18
N LEU A 52 9.40 22.64 8.52
CA LEU A 52 10.43 21.70 8.07
C LEU A 52 10.17 20.27 8.55
N LEU A 53 9.76 20.10 9.82
CA LEU A 53 9.39 18.79 10.35
C LEU A 53 8.20 18.19 9.61
N VAL A 54 7.12 18.95 9.44
CA VAL A 54 5.92 18.51 8.71
C VAL A 54 6.29 18.14 7.27
N LEU A 55 7.12 18.96 6.60
CA LEU A 55 7.58 18.70 5.23
C LEU A 55 8.41 17.41 5.17
N PHE A 56 9.38 17.23 6.08
CA PHE A 56 10.23 16.06 6.14
C PHE A 56 9.41 14.77 6.32
N PHE A 57 8.52 14.74 7.31
CA PHE A 57 7.64 13.58 7.54
C PHE A 57 6.68 13.36 6.38
N SER A 58 6.17 14.43 5.76
CA SER A 58 5.26 14.35 4.62
C SER A 58 5.93 13.69 3.41
N VAL A 59 7.15 14.13 3.09
CA VAL A 59 7.95 13.58 1.98
C VAL A 59 8.36 12.15 2.29
N TYR A 60 8.86 11.88 3.50
CA TYR A 60 9.24 10.54 3.92
C TYR A 60 8.08 9.55 3.80
N PHE A 61 6.90 9.92 4.30
CA PHE A 61 5.71 9.09 4.20
C PHE A 61 5.29 8.84 2.75
N LEU A 62 5.35 9.88 1.90
CA LEU A 62 5.03 9.74 0.48
C LEU A 62 5.97 8.74 -0.21
N ILE A 63 7.28 8.84 0.03
CA ILE A 63 8.29 7.93 -0.53
C ILE A 63 8.01 6.49 -0.11
N VAL A 64 7.81 6.24 1.19
CA VAL A 64 7.52 4.91 1.73
C VAL A 64 6.26 4.32 1.10
N ARG A 65 5.20 5.13 0.96
CA ARG A 65 3.94 4.69 0.34
C ARG A 65 4.08 4.40 -1.14
N ILE A 66 4.84 5.22 -1.88
CA ILE A 66 5.14 4.98 -3.29
C ILE A 66 5.92 3.67 -3.44
N ALA A 67 6.94 3.45 -2.61
CA ALA A 67 7.73 2.20 -2.63
C ALA A 67 6.84 0.97 -2.36
N MET A 68 5.96 1.03 -1.35
CA MET A 68 5.01 -0.04 -1.07
C MET A 68 4.05 -0.30 -2.23
N PHE A 69 3.58 0.75 -2.92
CA PHE A 69 2.70 0.60 -4.07
C PHE A 69 3.40 -0.07 -5.25
N ILE A 70 4.63 0.35 -5.56
CA ILE A 70 5.47 -0.26 -6.59
C ILE A 70 5.73 -1.73 -6.26
N MET A 71 6.04 -2.05 -5.00
CA MET A 71 6.22 -3.42 -4.54
C MET A 71 4.95 -4.26 -4.73
N ALA A 72 3.78 -3.71 -4.41
CA ALA A 72 2.50 -4.38 -4.60
C ALA A 72 2.20 -4.64 -6.09
N MET A 73 2.50 -3.69 -6.98
CA MET A 73 2.40 -3.87 -8.43
C MET A 73 3.30 -5.00 -8.92
N ASN A 74 4.57 -5.02 -8.48
CA ASN A 74 5.51 -6.06 -8.89
C ASN A 74 5.08 -7.46 -8.39
N VAL A 75 4.61 -7.55 -7.13
CA VAL A 75 4.07 -8.80 -6.58
C VAL A 75 2.82 -9.26 -7.35
N HIS A 76 1.95 -8.34 -7.74
CA HIS A 76 0.77 -8.64 -8.56
C HIS A 76 1.17 -9.25 -9.91
N GLU A 77 2.11 -8.64 -10.63
CA GLU A 77 2.60 -9.16 -11.91
C GLU A 77 3.27 -10.53 -11.76
N GLN A 78 4.09 -10.72 -10.72
CA GLN A 78 4.72 -12.02 -10.45
C GLN A 78 3.68 -13.12 -10.19
N LEU A 79 2.66 -12.85 -9.37
CA LEU A 79 1.61 -13.81 -9.04
C LEU A 79 0.76 -14.15 -10.27
N LYS A 80 0.43 -13.14 -11.09
CA LYS A 80 -0.32 -13.31 -12.34
C LYS A 80 0.44 -14.18 -13.35
N ARG A 81 1.77 -14.05 -13.43
CA ARG A 81 2.61 -14.86 -14.33
C ARG A 81 2.84 -16.28 -13.81
N LYS A 82 3.09 -16.46 -12.50
CA LYS A 82 3.51 -17.74 -11.92
C LYS A 82 2.35 -18.63 -11.47
N TYR A 83 1.23 -18.06 -11.02
CA TYR A 83 0.12 -18.78 -10.39
C TYR A 83 -1.25 -18.30 -10.89
N LYS A 84 -1.42 -18.15 -12.21
CA LYS A 84 -2.58 -17.49 -12.82
C LYS A 84 -3.94 -17.98 -12.31
N ASP A 85 -4.19 -19.28 -12.25
CA ASP A 85 -5.52 -19.80 -11.88
C ASP A 85 -5.75 -19.78 -10.35
N ALA A 86 -4.74 -20.18 -9.58
CA ALA A 86 -4.81 -20.19 -8.12
C ALA A 86 -4.89 -18.76 -7.54
N TYR A 87 -4.18 -17.82 -8.16
CA TYR A 87 -4.21 -16.40 -7.79
C TYR A 87 -5.57 -15.78 -8.07
N ALA A 88 -6.17 -16.02 -9.24
CA ALA A 88 -7.52 -15.53 -9.58
C ALA A 88 -8.56 -15.98 -8.54
N LYS A 89 -8.57 -17.27 -8.20
CA LYS A 89 -9.52 -17.86 -7.25
C LYS A 89 -9.39 -17.25 -5.85
N ARG A 90 -8.16 -17.00 -5.39
CA ARG A 90 -7.90 -16.33 -4.10
C ARG A 90 -8.31 -14.86 -4.14
N LEU A 91 -8.07 -14.18 -5.26
CA LEU A 91 -8.46 -12.79 -5.45
C LEU A 91 -9.98 -12.62 -5.36
N GLU A 92 -10.75 -13.49 -6.02
CA GLU A 92 -12.22 -13.48 -5.98
C GLU A 92 -12.74 -13.70 -4.55
N LYS A 93 -12.16 -14.68 -3.83
CA LYS A 93 -12.52 -14.96 -2.43
C LYS A 93 -12.27 -13.75 -1.51
N GLN A 94 -11.24 -12.96 -1.79
CA GLN A 94 -10.84 -11.82 -0.97
C GLN A 94 -11.50 -10.51 -1.39
N ALA A 95 -11.85 -10.36 -2.67
CA ALA A 95 -12.56 -9.18 -3.19
C ALA A 95 -13.97 -9.04 -2.59
N GLY A 96 -14.60 -10.14 -2.18
CA GLY A 96 -15.91 -10.13 -1.49
C GLY A 96 -15.86 -9.63 -0.05
N PHE A 97 -14.70 -9.70 0.63
CA PHE A 97 -14.53 -9.27 2.01
C PHE A 97 -13.66 -8.03 2.08
N GLY A 98 -14.28 -6.86 1.84
CA GLY A 98 -13.72 -5.56 2.22
C GLY A 98 -12.24 -5.37 1.89
N PHE A 99 -11.89 -5.53 0.62
CA PHE A 99 -10.53 -5.19 0.18
C PHE A 99 -10.32 -3.71 0.48
N ILE A 100 -9.31 -3.37 1.29
CA ILE A 100 -8.99 -1.99 1.67
C ILE A 100 -7.64 -1.65 1.04
N ALA A 101 -7.55 -0.54 0.29
CA ALA A 101 -6.34 -0.09 -0.40
C ALA A 101 -5.12 -0.01 0.52
N LEU A 102 -5.33 0.35 1.79
CA LEU A 102 -4.28 0.41 2.81
C LEU A 102 -3.66 -0.95 3.15
N LYS A 103 -4.36 -2.07 2.94
CA LYS A 103 -3.86 -3.43 3.21
C LYS A 103 -3.45 -4.18 1.95
N LEU A 104 -3.50 -3.54 0.77
CA LEU A 104 -3.24 -4.18 -0.52
C LEU A 104 -1.92 -4.95 -0.56
N GLY A 105 -0.83 -4.31 -0.16
CA GLY A 105 0.51 -4.89 -0.14
C GLY A 105 0.61 -6.08 0.82
N ALA A 106 0.03 -5.96 2.02
CA ALA A 106 0.00 -7.05 2.99
C ALA A 106 -0.83 -8.24 2.51
N THR A 107 -1.98 -7.97 1.88
CA THR A 107 -2.85 -8.99 1.31
C THR A 107 -2.17 -9.72 0.15
N LEU A 108 -1.57 -9.00 -0.79
CA LEU A 108 -0.79 -9.57 -1.89
C LEU A 108 0.40 -10.40 -1.40
N ALA A 109 1.13 -9.89 -0.39
CA ALA A 109 2.24 -10.62 0.23
C ALA A 109 1.77 -11.90 0.92
N ARG A 110 0.62 -11.87 1.61
CA ARG A 110 0.01 -13.05 2.23
C ARG A 110 -0.40 -14.08 1.18
N ILE A 111 -1.08 -13.66 0.10
CA ILE A 111 -1.42 -14.55 -1.02
C ILE A 111 -0.15 -15.16 -1.63
N LYS A 112 0.91 -14.37 -1.83
CA LYS A 112 2.20 -14.86 -2.35
C LYS A 112 2.80 -15.92 -1.42
N ARG A 113 2.80 -15.68 -0.10
CA ARG A 113 3.36 -16.62 0.88
C ARG A 113 2.58 -17.93 0.90
N ASP A 114 1.25 -17.84 0.93
CA ASP A 114 0.40 -19.02 0.97
C ASP A 114 0.53 -19.86 -0.32
N LEU A 115 0.56 -19.21 -1.50
CA LEU A 115 0.76 -19.90 -2.78
C LEU A 115 2.18 -20.50 -2.91
N ALA A 116 3.19 -19.85 -2.32
CA ALA A 116 4.54 -20.41 -2.31
C ALA A 116 4.67 -21.61 -1.37
N HIS A 117 3.93 -21.61 -0.25
CA HIS A 117 3.85 -22.73 0.68
C HIS A 117 3.06 -23.92 0.09
N GLU A 118 1.96 -23.67 -0.62
CA GLU A 118 1.17 -24.73 -1.28
C GLU A 118 1.92 -25.41 -2.43
N ASN A 119 2.83 -24.70 -3.10
CA ASN A 119 3.61 -25.22 -4.22
C ASN A 119 5.03 -25.66 -3.82
N GLY A 120 5.32 -25.80 -2.52
CA GLY A 120 6.62 -26.28 -2.03
C GLY A 120 7.82 -25.38 -2.37
N ALA A 121 7.60 -24.11 -2.72
CA ALA A 121 8.65 -23.16 -3.11
C ALA A 121 9.24 -22.40 -1.92
N TYR A 122 8.75 -22.66 -0.71
CA TYR A 122 9.43 -22.37 0.55
C TYR A 122 9.84 -23.71 1.14
N ASP A 123 11.15 -24.01 1.12
CA ASP A 123 11.69 -24.94 2.10
C ASP A 123 11.39 -24.34 3.49
N GLU A 124 10.55 -25.02 4.25
CA GLU A 124 10.50 -24.84 5.70
C GLU A 124 11.94 -24.88 6.22
N PRO A 125 12.46 -23.84 6.90
CA PRO A 125 13.48 -24.12 7.90
C PRO A 125 12.73 -24.90 8.97
N THR A 126 12.79 -26.23 8.80
CA THR A 126 12.51 -27.25 9.80
C THR A 126 12.40 -26.63 11.19
N ARG A 127 11.19 -26.69 11.76
CA ARG A 127 11.01 -26.69 13.21
C ARG A 127 11.91 -27.81 13.77
N ARG A 128 13.15 -27.48 14.09
CA ARG A 128 14.01 -28.20 15.02
C ARG A 128 14.16 -27.31 16.24
N LEU A 129 13.12 -27.30 17.06
CA LEU A 129 13.18 -27.05 18.50
C LEU A 129 12.08 -27.88 19.13
#